data_AF-A0A519UK32-F1
#
_entry.id   AF-A0A519UK32-F1
#
_cell.length_a   1.000
_cell.length_b   1.000
_cell.length_c   1.000
_cell.angle_alpha   90.00
_cell.angle_beta   90.00
_cell.angle_gamma   90.00
#
_symmetry.space_group_name_H-M   'P 1'
#
loop_
_entity.id
_entity.type
_entity.pdbx_description
1 polymer ?
#
loop_
_entity_poly.entity_id
_entity_poly.type
_entity_poly.pdbx_seq_one_letter_code
_entity_poly.pdbx_strand_id
1 'polypeptide(L)'
;MAWPYVMLLGQRVLPPERTWLYKTWFTYLLVALVVAGWQWQRPARRWLAGAAAAVFALYQLTAQLRDDRQARDRVAPEGVMVTWLMQHPQARPVLVLDDGIWNRQTLTAHVADPHQPWAVDRVALPGVRYGYMLTKVGAPPVPGTGAVVFAAGHLRLVRYSAPPVAGPPTARKNY
;
A
#
# COMPACT_ATOMS: atom_id res chain seq x y z
N MET A 1 2.83 -8.27 37.19
CA MET A 1 3.53 -7.25 36.39
C MET A 1 3.56 -7.60 34.89
N ALA A 2 2.43 -7.99 34.28
CA ALA A 2 2.37 -8.36 32.85
C ALA A 2 1.63 -7.32 31.97
N TRP A 3 1.06 -6.28 32.59
CA TRP A 3 0.26 -5.24 31.96
C TRP A 3 0.94 -4.51 30.77
N PRO A 4 2.24 -4.16 30.82
CA PRO A 4 2.87 -3.48 29.68
C PRO A 4 3.04 -4.38 28.45
N TYR A 5 3.20 -5.69 28.64
CA TYR A 5 3.34 -6.65 27.54
C TYR A 5 2.01 -6.93 26.81
N VAL A 6 0.88 -6.85 27.53
CA VAL A 6 -0.46 -6.97 26.94
C VAL A 6 -0.80 -5.75 26.09
N MET A 7 -0.37 -4.55 26.50
CA MET A 7 -0.56 -3.33 25.71
C MET A 7 0.24 -3.32 24.40
N LEU A 8 1.43 -3.93 24.39
CA LEU A 8 2.25 -4.09 23.17
C LEU A 8 1.61 -5.01 22.12
N LEU A 9 0.82 -6.00 22.54
CA LEU A 9 0.07 -6.86 21.61
C LEU A 9 -1.11 -6.13 20.94
N GLY A 10 -1.64 -5.07 21.58
CA GLY A 10 -2.77 -4.29 21.08
C GLY A 10 -2.39 -3.11 20.20
N GLN A 11 -1.15 -2.61 20.27
CA GLN A 11 -0.72 -1.49 19.45
C GLN A 11 -0.46 -1.94 18.01
N ARG A 12 -1.38 -1.55 17.11
CA ARG A 12 -1.13 -1.56 15.65
C ARG A 12 0.02 -0.59 15.34
N VAL A 13 1.24 -1.11 15.31
CA VAL A 13 2.42 -0.38 14.83
C VAL A 13 2.27 -0.15 13.33
N LEU A 14 1.78 1.04 12.96
CA LEU A 14 1.85 1.63 11.61
C LEU A 14 3.25 2.26 11.50
N PRO A 15 4.14 1.76 10.64
CA PRO A 15 3.96 1.66 9.19
C PRO A 15 4.07 0.21 8.65
N PRO A 16 3.30 -0.14 7.60
CA PRO A 16 3.06 -1.52 7.15
C PRO A 16 4.34 -2.31 6.77
N GLU A 17 5.36 -1.61 6.29
CA GLU A 17 6.62 -2.24 5.87
C GLU A 17 7.49 -2.65 7.06
N ARG A 18 7.43 -1.91 8.18
CA ARG A 18 8.20 -2.22 9.40
C ARG A 18 7.47 -3.23 10.29
N THR A 19 6.14 -3.30 10.21
CA THR A 19 5.34 -4.24 11.01
C THR A 19 5.71 -5.69 10.70
N TRP A 20 6.06 -6.00 9.45
CA TRP A 20 6.54 -7.33 9.05
C TRP A 20 7.87 -7.68 9.71
N LEU A 21 8.84 -6.76 9.66
CA LEU A 21 10.14 -6.95 10.29
C LEU A 21 10.00 -7.18 11.80
N TYR A 22 9.19 -6.37 12.48
CA TYR A 22 8.94 -6.51 13.92
C TYR A 22 8.22 -7.81 14.27
N LYS A 23 7.22 -8.23 13.48
CA LYS A 23 6.55 -9.51 13.68
C LYS A 23 7.52 -10.67 13.52
N THR A 24 8.37 -10.66 12.50
CA THR A 24 9.38 -11.70 12.27
C THR A 24 10.38 -11.73 13.43
N TRP A 25 10.91 -10.57 13.83
CA TRP A 25 11.84 -10.46 14.97
C TRP A 25 11.22 -10.95 16.28
N PHE A 26 9.99 -10.55 16.56
CA PHE A 26 9.27 -10.97 17.75
C PHE A 26 8.97 -12.48 17.74
N THR A 27 8.69 -13.05 16.56
CA THR A 27 8.50 -14.50 16.40
C THR A 27 9.81 -15.25 16.70
N TYR A 28 10.94 -14.76 16.19
CA TYR A 28 12.25 -15.32 16.51
C TYR A 28 12.55 -15.25 18.01
N LEU A 29 12.25 -14.13 18.66
CA LEU A 29 12.40 -13.99 20.12
C LEU A 29 11.50 -14.97 20.89
N LEU A 30 10.25 -15.15 20.46
CA LEU A 30 9.33 -16.12 21.06
C LEU A 30 9.82 -17.56 20.90
N VAL A 31 10.27 -17.93 19.70
CA VAL A 31 10.84 -19.26 19.43
C VAL A 31 12.10 -19.48 20.26
N ALA A 32 13.02 -18.51 20.28
CA ALA A 32 14.23 -18.58 21.09
C ALA A 32 13.92 -18.73 22.58
N LEU A 33 12.90 -18.02 23.09
CA LEU A 33 12.46 -18.12 24.48
C LEU A 33 11.85 -19.50 24.79
N VAL A 34 11.07 -20.06 23.87
CA VAL A 34 10.49 -21.42 23.99
C VAL A 34 11.59 -22.48 23.97
N VAL A 35 12.56 -22.37 23.07
CA VAL A 35 13.70 -23.29 22.96
C VAL A 35 14.60 -23.19 24.20
N ALA A 36 14.89 -21.99 24.68
CA ALA A 36 15.67 -21.78 25.90
C ALA A 36 14.95 -22.34 27.14
N GLY A 37 13.63 -22.15 27.23
CA GLY A 37 12.80 -22.69 28.32
C GLY A 37 12.52 -24.20 28.22
N TRP A 38 12.82 -24.84 27.08
CA TRP A 38 12.53 -26.25 26.81
C TRP A 38 13.24 -27.22 27.76
N GLN A 39 14.39 -26.78 28.28
CA GLN A 39 15.26 -27.56 29.14
C GLN A 39 14.66 -27.73 30.56
N TRP A 40 13.68 -26.90 30.95
CA TRP A 40 13.26 -26.73 32.35
C TRP A 40 11.78 -27.08 32.66
N GLN A 41 11.03 -27.75 31.77
CA GLN A 41 9.56 -27.85 31.95
C GLN A 41 8.93 -29.25 31.93
N ARG A 42 8.01 -29.44 32.91
CA ARG A 42 7.04 -30.54 33.06
C ARG A 42 6.14 -30.68 31.81
N PRO A 43 5.66 -31.90 31.47
CA PRO A 43 4.96 -32.20 30.22
C PRO A 43 3.73 -31.31 29.94
N ALA A 44 2.98 -30.91 30.97
CA ALA A 44 1.80 -30.06 30.82
C ALA A 44 2.10 -28.67 30.19
N ARG A 45 3.29 -28.10 30.45
CA ARG A 45 3.64 -26.79 29.87
C ARG A 45 4.10 -26.88 28.41
N ARG A 46 4.59 -28.04 27.97
CA ARG A 46 4.93 -28.28 26.55
C ARG A 46 3.69 -28.23 25.66
N TRP A 47 2.58 -28.81 26.12
CA TRP A 47 1.30 -28.74 25.43
C TRP A 47 0.77 -27.32 25.32
N LEU A 48 0.85 -26.53 26.40
CA LEU A 48 0.45 -25.11 26.37
C LEU A 48 1.31 -24.27 25.42
N ALA A 49 2.64 -24.48 25.43
CA ALA A 49 3.54 -23.81 24.50
C ALA A 49 3.24 -24.19 23.05
N GLY A 50 3.02 -25.48 22.77
CA GLY A 50 2.62 -25.96 21.45
C GLY A 50 1.28 -25.37 21.00
N ALA A 51 0.28 -25.34 21.88
CA ALA A 51 -1.02 -24.74 21.59
C ALA A 51 -0.90 -23.24 21.30
N ALA A 52 -0.13 -22.49 22.09
CA ALA A 52 0.11 -21.07 21.86
C ALA A 52 0.83 -20.82 20.52
N ALA A 53 1.84 -21.63 20.19
CA ALA A 53 2.53 -21.56 18.91
C ALA A 53 1.59 -21.87 17.72
N ALA A 54 0.72 -22.88 17.86
CA ALA A 54 -0.27 -23.23 16.84
C ALA A 54 -1.29 -22.10 16.61
N VAL A 55 -1.82 -21.51 17.69
CA VAL A 55 -2.75 -20.36 17.60
C VAL A 55 -2.06 -19.16 16.95
N PHE A 56 -0.81 -18.88 17.30
CA PHE A 56 -0.03 -17.82 16.70
C PHE A 56 0.21 -18.05 15.21
N ALA A 57 0.61 -19.27 14.81
CA ALA A 57 0.81 -19.63 13.42
C ALA A 57 -0.49 -19.49 12.59
N LEU A 58 -1.62 -19.96 13.14
CA LEU A 58 -2.93 -19.81 12.51
C LEU A 58 -3.33 -18.34 12.35
N TYR A 59 -3.07 -17.52 13.37
CA TYR A 59 -3.30 -16.08 13.30
C TYR A 59 -2.45 -15.42 12.21
N GLN A 60 -1.17 -15.74 12.11
CA GLN A 60 -0.30 -15.16 11.07
C GLN A 60 -0.73 -15.62 9.66
N LEU A 61 -1.10 -16.89 9.49
CA LEU A 61 -1.59 -17.41 8.21
C LEU A 61 -2.89 -16.71 7.78
N THR A 62 -3.84 -16.55 8.69
CA THR A 62 -5.11 -15.88 8.40
C THR A 62 -4.93 -14.39 8.12
N ALA A 63 -4.02 -13.72 8.84
CA ALA A 63 -3.64 -12.33 8.56
C ALA A 63 -3.01 -12.20 7.17
N GLN A 64 -2.06 -13.07 6.82
CA GLN A 64 -1.41 -13.06 5.51
C GLN A 64 -2.40 -13.30 4.37
N LEU A 65 -3.28 -14.29 4.51
CA LEU A 65 -4.31 -14.55 3.49
C LEU A 65 -5.28 -13.39 3.31
N ARG A 66 -5.58 -12.66 4.39
CA ARG A 66 -6.41 -11.45 4.32
C ARG A 66 -5.68 -10.33 3.58
N ASP A 67 -4.40 -10.11 3.90
CA ASP A 67 -3.58 -9.07 3.28
C ASP A 67 -3.34 -9.37 1.79
N ASP A 68 -3.08 -10.63 1.43
CA ASP A 68 -2.97 -11.08 0.04
C ASP A 68 -4.26 -10.85 -0.75
N ARG A 69 -5.43 -11.15 -0.17
CA ARG A 69 -6.72 -10.86 -0.80
C ARG A 69 -6.89 -9.36 -1.03
N GLN A 70 -6.61 -8.54 -0.01
CA GLN A 70 -6.67 -7.09 -0.15
C GLN A 70 -5.67 -6.54 -1.18
N ALA A 71 -4.49 -7.15 -1.29
CA ALA A 71 -3.51 -6.78 -2.29
C ALA A 71 -3.99 -7.12 -3.71
N ARG A 72 -4.54 -8.32 -3.92
CA ARG A 72 -5.10 -8.73 -5.22
C ARG A 72 -6.25 -7.83 -5.68
N ASP A 73 -7.14 -7.47 -4.76
CA ASP A 73 -8.25 -6.55 -5.03
C ASP A 73 -7.77 -5.15 -5.44
N ARG A 74 -6.56 -4.76 -5.04
CA ARG A 74 -5.92 -3.50 -5.46
C ARG A 74 -5.19 -3.62 -6.78
N VAL A 75 -4.50 -4.73 -7.04
CA VAL A 75 -3.68 -4.93 -8.26
C VAL A 75 -4.54 -5.00 -9.52
N ALA A 76 -5.71 -5.64 -9.48
CA ALA A 76 -6.55 -5.79 -10.68
C ALA A 76 -6.97 -4.44 -11.29
N PRO A 77 -7.51 -3.46 -10.52
CA PRO A 77 -7.80 -2.12 -11.04
C PRO A 77 -6.58 -1.37 -11.60
N GLU A 78 -5.40 -1.54 -10.98
CA GLU A 78 -4.17 -0.90 -11.41
C GLU A 78 -3.73 -1.40 -12.78
N GLY A 79 -3.73 -2.73 -12.98
CA GLY A 79 -3.39 -3.34 -14.27
C GLY A 79 -4.35 -2.90 -15.38
N VAL A 80 -5.65 -2.92 -15.13
CA VAL A 80 -6.67 -2.48 -16.10
C VAL A 80 -6.47 -1.01 -16.49
N MET A 81 -6.12 -0.15 -15.53
CA MET A 81 -5.84 1.27 -15.81
C MET A 81 -4.62 1.45 -16.70
N VAL A 82 -3.54 0.72 -16.43
CA VAL A 82 -2.33 0.76 -17.26
C VAL A 82 -2.63 0.26 -18.67
N THR A 83 -3.35 -0.86 -18.82
CA THR A 83 -3.78 -1.35 -20.13
C THR A 83 -4.64 -0.33 -20.87
N TRP A 84 -5.53 0.38 -20.18
CA TRP A 84 -6.31 1.46 -20.77
C TRP A 84 -5.44 2.63 -21.24
N LEU A 85 -4.44 3.04 -20.45
CA LEU A 85 -3.47 4.08 -20.81
C LEU A 85 -2.62 3.70 -22.01
N MET A 86 -2.27 2.42 -22.16
CA MET A 86 -1.54 1.90 -23.32
C MET A 86 -2.38 1.96 -24.60
N GLN A 87 -3.68 1.69 -24.50
CA GLN A 87 -4.61 1.79 -25.63
C GLN A 87 -4.92 3.25 -26.00
N HIS A 88 -4.73 4.17 -25.06
CA HIS A 88 -4.96 5.60 -25.25
C HIS A 88 -3.68 6.39 -24.98
N PRO A 89 -2.57 6.09 -25.70
CA PRO A 89 -1.28 6.68 -25.43
C PRO A 89 -1.39 8.18 -25.58
N GLN A 90 -1.03 8.91 -24.53
CA GLN A 90 -1.06 10.36 -24.58
C GLN A 90 0.31 10.90 -24.94
N ALA A 91 0.31 11.90 -25.83
CA ALA A 91 1.44 12.80 -26.03
C ALA A 91 1.71 13.72 -24.82
N ARG A 92 0.98 13.55 -23.69
CA ARG A 92 1.01 14.43 -22.52
C ARG A 92 1.20 13.63 -21.24
N PRO A 93 1.88 14.21 -20.24
CA PRO A 93 2.13 13.54 -18.97
C PRO A 93 0.84 13.30 -18.17
N VAL A 94 0.90 12.28 -17.31
CA VAL A 94 -0.16 11.94 -16.34
C VAL A 94 0.24 12.46 -14.96
N LEU A 95 -0.67 13.20 -14.31
CA LEU A 95 -0.46 13.70 -12.95
C LEU A 95 -1.04 12.73 -11.92
N VAL A 96 -0.23 12.26 -10.98
CA VAL A 96 -0.66 11.36 -9.89
C VAL A 96 -0.42 12.06 -8.55
N LEU A 97 -1.48 12.56 -7.91
CA LEU A 97 -1.35 13.39 -6.70
C LEU A 97 -1.16 12.59 -5.40
N ASP A 98 -1.23 11.27 -5.44
CA ASP A 98 -1.16 10.43 -4.24
C ASP A 98 0.20 9.71 -4.18
N ASP A 99 1.01 10.07 -3.18
CA ASP A 99 2.38 9.55 -2.99
C ASP A 99 2.43 8.02 -2.90
N GLY A 100 1.42 7.40 -2.28
CA GLY A 100 1.35 5.94 -2.13
C GLY A 100 1.00 5.22 -3.43
N ILE A 101 0.37 5.93 -4.36
CA ILE A 101 -0.05 5.40 -5.67
C ILE A 101 1.06 5.65 -6.71
N TRP A 102 1.73 6.81 -6.69
CA TRP A 102 2.71 7.19 -7.73
C TRP A 102 3.79 6.13 -7.99
N ASN A 103 4.53 5.71 -6.96
CA ASN A 103 5.60 4.70 -7.09
C ASN A 103 5.09 3.38 -7.68
N ARG A 104 3.90 2.95 -7.25
CA ARG A 104 3.34 1.69 -7.71
C ARG A 104 2.89 1.81 -9.15
N GLN A 105 2.26 2.92 -9.53
CA GLN A 105 1.81 3.12 -10.90
C GLN A 105 2.95 3.25 -11.88
N THR A 106 4.02 3.97 -11.53
CA THR A 106 5.20 4.07 -12.39
C THR A 106 5.84 2.70 -12.58
N LEU A 107 5.95 1.90 -11.52
CA LEU A 107 6.45 0.53 -11.62
C LEU A 107 5.53 -0.36 -12.46
N THR A 108 4.23 -0.39 -12.18
CA THR A 108 3.25 -1.21 -12.92
C THR A 108 3.23 -0.85 -14.40
N ALA A 109 3.29 0.45 -14.72
CA ALA A 109 3.35 0.93 -16.10
C ALA A 109 4.66 0.50 -16.79
N HIS A 110 5.81 0.65 -16.12
CA HIS A 110 7.10 0.23 -16.65
C HIS A 110 7.23 -1.28 -16.83
N VAL A 111 6.65 -2.09 -15.92
CA VAL A 111 6.62 -3.55 -16.07
C VAL A 111 5.73 -3.97 -17.23
N ALA A 112 4.63 -3.26 -17.45
CA ALA A 112 3.70 -3.58 -18.53
C ALA A 112 4.27 -3.20 -19.92
N ASP A 113 4.95 -2.06 -20.05
CA ASP A 113 5.74 -1.70 -21.24
C ASP A 113 7.04 -1.00 -20.84
N PRO A 114 8.18 -1.71 -20.87
CA PRO A 114 9.47 -1.16 -20.48
C PRO A 114 10.07 -0.21 -21.53
N HIS A 115 9.56 -0.23 -22.77
CA HIS A 115 10.06 0.60 -23.86
C HIS A 115 9.34 1.95 -23.97
N GLN A 116 8.16 2.08 -23.36
CA GLN A 116 7.42 3.33 -23.33
C GLN A 116 7.96 4.28 -22.23
N PRO A 117 8.34 5.52 -22.57
CA PRO A 117 8.71 6.52 -21.57
C PRO A 117 7.44 7.05 -20.88
N TRP A 118 7.16 6.52 -19.70
CA TRP A 118 6.02 6.93 -18.88
C TRP A 118 6.28 8.30 -18.24
N ALA A 119 5.74 9.37 -18.84
CA ALA A 119 5.80 10.71 -18.28
C ALA A 119 4.75 10.86 -17.16
N VAL A 120 5.10 10.47 -15.94
CA VAL A 120 4.21 10.49 -14.77
C VAL A 120 4.77 11.39 -13.69
N ASP A 121 4.12 12.54 -13.48
CA ASP A 121 4.52 13.47 -12.43
C ASP A 121 3.69 13.27 -11.16
N ARG A 122 4.36 13.45 -10.02
CA ARG A 122 3.73 13.43 -8.69
C ARG A 122 3.17 14.79 -8.25
N VAL A 123 3.66 15.86 -8.85
CA VAL A 123 3.30 17.24 -8.54
C VAL A 123 3.11 17.97 -9.86
N ALA A 124 2.10 18.83 -9.89
CA ALA A 124 1.87 19.72 -11.01
C ALA A 124 3.08 20.63 -11.27
N LEU A 125 3.76 20.45 -12.40
CA LEU A 125 4.87 21.29 -12.80
C LEU A 125 4.37 22.58 -13.49
N PRO A 126 4.99 23.74 -13.23
CA PRO A 126 4.65 24.99 -13.89
C PRO A 126 4.80 24.89 -15.42
N GLY A 127 3.80 25.34 -16.17
CA GLY A 127 3.81 25.35 -17.63
C GLY A 127 3.56 24.00 -18.31
N VAL A 128 3.44 22.91 -17.55
CA VAL A 128 3.16 21.57 -18.10
C VAL A 128 1.66 21.35 -18.21
N ARG A 129 1.21 20.91 -19.41
CA ARG A 129 -0.17 20.52 -19.66
C ARG A 129 -0.33 19.02 -19.51
N TYR A 130 -0.88 18.61 -18.37
CA TYR A 130 -1.28 17.22 -18.13
C TYR A 130 -2.51 16.86 -18.96
N GLY A 131 -2.54 15.66 -19.53
CA GLY A 131 -3.70 15.18 -20.27
C GLY A 131 -4.65 14.32 -19.41
N TYR A 132 -4.10 13.66 -18.40
CA TYR A 132 -4.87 12.93 -17.39
C TYR A 132 -4.38 13.23 -15.98
N MET A 133 -5.31 13.13 -15.05
CA MET A 133 -5.04 13.16 -13.63
C MET A 133 -5.58 11.89 -12.97
N LEU A 134 -4.71 11.18 -12.26
CA LEU A 134 -5.05 10.01 -11.47
C LEU A 134 -5.32 10.43 -10.02
N THR A 135 -6.46 10.00 -9.51
CA THR A 135 -6.89 10.27 -8.14
C THR A 135 -7.62 9.08 -7.53
N LYS A 136 -7.80 9.08 -6.21
CA LYS A 136 -8.60 8.06 -5.52
C LYS A 136 -10.09 8.32 -5.76
N VAL A 137 -10.87 7.25 -5.85
CA VAL A 137 -12.34 7.37 -5.80
C VAL A 137 -12.73 8.00 -4.46
N GLY A 138 -13.57 9.03 -4.50
CA GLY A 138 -13.97 9.81 -3.31
C GLY A 138 -13.05 10.97 -2.93
N ALA A 139 -11.90 11.15 -3.61
CA ALA A 139 -11.08 12.35 -3.43
C ALA A 139 -11.82 13.61 -3.94
N PRO A 140 -11.65 14.76 -3.28
CA PRO A 140 -12.29 16.00 -3.69
C PRO A 140 -11.95 16.35 -5.14
N PRO A 141 -12.90 16.91 -5.91
CA PRO A 141 -12.64 17.32 -7.28
C PRO A 141 -11.56 18.42 -7.27
N VAL A 142 -10.56 18.26 -8.14
CA VAL A 142 -9.52 19.28 -8.29
C VAL A 142 -9.99 20.31 -9.32
N PRO A 143 -9.82 21.62 -9.08
CA PRO A 143 -10.21 22.64 -10.04
C PRO A 143 -9.58 22.39 -11.42
N GLY A 144 -10.36 22.54 -12.49
CA GLY A 144 -9.89 22.31 -13.86
C GLY A 144 -9.89 20.85 -14.32
N THR A 145 -10.35 19.90 -13.50
CA THR A 145 -10.59 18.52 -13.96
C THR A 145 -11.85 18.43 -14.83
N GLY A 146 -11.75 17.78 -15.98
CA GLY A 146 -12.86 17.48 -16.88
C GLY A 146 -13.56 16.16 -16.54
N ALA A 147 -14.02 15.44 -17.56
CA ALA A 147 -14.80 14.21 -17.39
C ALA A 147 -13.95 13.04 -16.86
N VAL A 148 -14.57 12.20 -16.04
CA VAL A 148 -14.00 10.90 -15.63
C VAL A 148 -13.98 10.00 -16.86
N VAL A 149 -12.79 9.54 -17.25
CA VAL A 149 -12.60 8.65 -18.41
C VAL A 149 -12.41 7.20 -17.99
N PHE A 150 -12.02 6.98 -16.73
CA PHE A 150 -11.84 5.65 -16.17
C PHE A 150 -12.12 5.67 -14.66
N ALA A 151 -12.82 4.66 -14.17
CA ALA A 151 -13.02 4.43 -12.75
C ALA A 151 -13.07 2.91 -12.50
N ALA A 152 -12.12 2.41 -11.70
CA ALA A 152 -12.08 1.00 -11.33
C ALA A 152 -11.53 0.85 -9.90
N GLY A 153 -12.27 0.09 -9.08
CA GLY A 153 -11.91 -0.13 -7.68
C GLY A 153 -11.73 1.19 -6.93
N HIS A 154 -10.49 1.46 -6.50
CA HIS A 154 -10.13 2.66 -5.73
C HIS A 154 -9.52 3.78 -6.59
N LEU A 155 -9.36 3.57 -7.89
CA LEU A 155 -8.71 4.49 -8.82
C LEU A 155 -9.72 5.19 -9.73
N ARG A 156 -9.46 6.46 -10.00
CA ARG A 156 -10.23 7.30 -10.92
C ARG A 156 -9.27 8.11 -11.78
N LEU A 157 -9.37 7.94 -13.10
CA LEU A 157 -8.66 8.77 -14.07
C LEU A 157 -9.61 9.83 -14.63
N VAL A 158 -9.17 11.08 -14.57
CA VAL A 158 -9.95 12.22 -15.01
C VAL A 158 -9.20 12.91 -16.14
N ARG A 159 -9.91 13.21 -17.24
CA ARG A 159 -9.32 13.99 -18.33
C ARG A 159 -9.12 15.41 -17.88
N TYR A 160 -7.90 15.90 -18.02
CA TYR A 160 -7.53 17.21 -17.53
C TYR A 160 -7.55 18.20 -18.70
N SER A 161 -8.38 19.25 -18.59
CA SER A 161 -8.67 20.18 -19.69
C SER A 161 -8.02 21.56 -19.51
N ALA A 162 -7.63 21.93 -18.28
CA ALA A 162 -6.95 23.19 -17.96
C ALA A 162 -5.65 22.91 -17.20
N PRO A 163 -4.60 23.75 -17.26
CA PRO A 163 -3.39 23.56 -16.46
C PRO A 163 -3.73 23.68 -14.96
N PRO A 164 -3.10 22.87 -14.10
CA PRO A 164 -3.36 22.95 -12.67
C PRO A 164 -2.80 24.27 -12.17
N VAL A 165 -3.64 25.07 -11.50
CA VAL A 165 -3.12 26.12 -10.64
C VAL A 165 -2.35 25.37 -9.55
N ALA A 166 -1.03 25.60 -9.47
CA ALA A 166 -0.22 25.08 -8.39
C ALA A 166 -0.83 25.59 -7.08
N GLY A 167 -1.71 24.78 -6.47
CA GLY A 167 -2.22 25.05 -5.15
C GLY A 167 -1.03 25.11 -4.20
N PRO A 168 -1.06 25.98 -3.18
CA PRO A 168 0.03 26.06 -2.22
C PRO A 168 0.31 24.65 -1.70
N PRO A 169 1.59 24.25 -1.57
CA PRO A 169 1.95 22.92 -1.09
C PRO A 169 1.20 22.69 0.21
N THR A 170 0.23 21.78 0.19
CA THR A 170 -0.51 21.42 1.40
C THR A 170 0.54 20.93 2.39
N ALA A 171 0.71 21.70 3.45
CA ALA A 171 1.72 21.46 4.48
C ALA A 171 1.68 19.98 4.85
N ARG A 172 2.79 19.29 4.57
CA ARG A 172 2.99 17.90 4.99
C ARG A 172 2.67 17.84 6.48
N LYS A 173 1.61 17.11 6.86
CA LYS A 173 1.58 16.53 8.18
C LYS A 173 2.63 15.43 8.16
N ASN A 174 3.81 15.77 8.67
CA ASN A 174 4.81 14.78 9.07
C ASN A 174 4.13 13.90 10.12
N TYR A 175 3.69 12.71 9.72
CA TYR A 175 3.24 11.64 10.60
C TYR A 175 4.38 10.63 10.76
#